data_AF-A0A1W7M9M5-F1
#
_entry.id   AF-A0A1W7M9M5-F1
#
_cell.length_a   1.000
_cell.length_b   1.000
_cell.length_c   1.000
_cell.angle_alpha   90.00
_cell.angle_beta   90.00
_cell.angle_gamma   90.00
#
_symmetry.space_group_name_H-M   'P 1'
#
loop_
_entity.id
_entity.type
_entity.pdbx_description
1 polymer ?
#
loop_
_entity_poly.entity_id
_entity_poly.type
_entity_poly.pdbx_seq_one_letter_code
_entity_poly.pdbx_strand_id
1 'polypeptide(L)'
;MKPIAIAAAAGLLSLAMPAASAPGDMTVATFLAKADALRSRGPLALMSSDYSLLKGEVTGAAQAYRSRLRGEQAAGRPSSCPPAGRAPFNSDDVIGQMRTYPVGARGQTTVATAVADLFRNRYPCPAR
;
A
#
# COMPACT_ATOMS: atom_id res chain seq x y z
N MET A 1 5.34 -60.44 -29.41
CA MET A 1 5.68 -59.87 -28.09
C MET A 1 5.72 -58.36 -28.26
N LYS A 2 4.73 -57.63 -27.73
CA LYS A 2 4.40 -56.24 -28.08
C LYS A 2 4.98 -55.27 -27.03
N PRO A 3 5.52 -54.11 -27.44
CA PRO A 3 6.22 -53.19 -26.55
C PRO A 3 5.25 -52.45 -25.63
N ILE A 4 5.61 -52.38 -24.35
CA ILE A 4 4.89 -51.62 -23.32
C ILE A 4 5.21 -50.14 -23.52
N ALA A 5 4.14 -49.37 -23.77
CA ALA A 5 4.16 -47.93 -23.82
C ALA A 5 4.54 -47.36 -22.44
N ILE A 6 5.59 -46.52 -22.40
CA ILE A 6 5.87 -45.65 -21.25
C ILE A 6 5.28 -44.29 -21.59
N ALA A 7 4.10 -44.03 -21.04
CA ALA A 7 3.48 -42.71 -21.06
C ALA A 7 4.31 -41.77 -20.16
N ALA A 8 4.94 -40.76 -20.76
CA ALA A 8 5.55 -39.65 -20.05
C ALA A 8 4.43 -38.74 -19.52
N ALA A 9 4.05 -38.94 -18.26
CA ALA A 9 3.14 -38.08 -17.53
C ALA A 9 3.89 -37.31 -16.44
N ALA A 10 3.57 -36.02 -16.39
CA ALA A 10 3.58 -35.14 -15.22
C ALA A 10 4.92 -34.71 -14.61
N GLY A 11 5.16 -33.39 -14.69
CA GLY A 11 6.17 -32.70 -13.89
C GLY A 11 6.26 -31.20 -14.16
N LEU A 12 5.15 -30.52 -14.44
CA LEU A 12 5.11 -29.04 -14.42
C LEU A 12 5.18 -28.60 -12.95
N LEU A 13 6.40 -28.53 -12.42
CA LEU A 13 6.69 -27.93 -11.13
C LEU A 13 6.59 -26.40 -11.30
N SER A 14 5.39 -25.85 -11.13
CA SER A 14 5.19 -24.40 -11.03
C SER A 14 5.92 -23.90 -9.80
N LEU A 15 7.13 -23.36 -9.96
CA LEU A 15 7.76 -22.55 -8.94
C LEU A 15 6.86 -21.33 -8.72
N ALA A 16 6.13 -21.31 -7.61
CA ALA A 16 5.49 -20.11 -7.11
C ALA A 16 6.59 -19.15 -6.68
N MET A 17 7.08 -18.33 -7.61
CA MET A 17 7.88 -17.15 -7.27
C MET A 17 7.06 -16.35 -6.26
N PRO A 18 7.62 -15.96 -5.09
CA PRO A 18 6.98 -14.98 -4.23
C PRO A 18 6.76 -13.73 -5.09
N ALA A 19 5.49 -13.38 -5.33
CA ALA A 19 5.18 -12.11 -5.95
C ALA A 19 5.82 -11.03 -5.07
N ALA A 20 6.77 -10.28 -5.63
CA ALA A 20 7.31 -9.13 -4.94
C ALA A 20 6.13 -8.20 -4.63
N SER A 21 5.78 -8.08 -3.35
CA SER A 21 4.68 -7.23 -2.92
C SER A 21 4.99 -5.80 -3.34
N ALA A 22 4.07 -5.17 -4.06
CA ALA A 22 4.25 -3.81 -4.49
C ALA A 22 4.14 -2.88 -3.27
N PRO A 23 4.86 -1.74 -3.26
CA PRO A 23 4.72 -0.76 -2.20
C PRO A 23 3.25 -0.32 -2.04
N GLY A 24 2.71 -0.49 -0.85
CA GLY A 24 1.31 -0.19 -0.53
C GLY A 24 0.43 -1.42 -0.40
N ASP A 25 0.91 -2.63 -0.72
CA ASP A 25 0.16 -3.89 -0.59
C ASP A 25 0.04 -4.36 0.87
N MET A 26 0.88 -3.85 1.77
CA MET A 26 0.77 -4.15 3.20
C MET A 26 -0.63 -3.82 3.71
N THR A 27 -1.21 -4.69 4.52
CA THR A 27 -2.52 -4.42 5.13
C THR A 27 -2.38 -3.34 6.21
N VAL A 28 -3.45 -2.56 6.41
CA VAL A 28 -3.53 -1.55 7.46
C VAL A 28 -3.31 -2.16 8.84
N ALA A 29 -3.81 -3.37 9.08
CA ALA A 29 -3.59 -4.09 10.35
C ALA A 29 -2.10 -4.35 10.60
N THR A 30 -1.39 -4.89 9.61
CA THR A 30 0.06 -5.16 9.70
C THR A 30 0.86 -3.87 9.85
N PHE A 31 0.50 -2.83 9.09
CA PHE A 31 1.15 -1.53 9.17
C PHE A 31 1.03 -0.92 10.57
N LEU A 32 -0.18 -0.88 11.13
CA LEU A 32 -0.43 -0.30 12.45
C LEU A 32 0.28 -1.09 13.55
N ALA A 33 0.29 -2.43 13.48
CA ALA A 33 1.02 -3.26 14.44
C ALA A 33 2.51 -2.93 14.47
N LYS A 34 3.15 -2.76 13.29
CA LYS A 34 4.55 -2.36 13.18
C LYS A 34 4.76 -0.91 13.65
N ALA A 35 3.86 0.01 13.29
CA ALA A 35 3.95 1.41 13.69
C ALA A 35 3.87 1.57 15.22
N ASP A 36 2.97 0.84 15.88
CA ASP A 36 2.83 0.86 17.34
C ASP A 36 4.05 0.23 18.04
N ALA A 37 4.61 -0.85 17.47
CA ALA A 37 5.85 -1.46 17.95
C ALA A 37 7.09 -0.56 17.77
N LEU A 38 7.10 0.30 16.76
CA LEU A 38 8.15 1.31 16.60
C LEU A 38 7.99 2.45 17.60
N ARG A 39 6.75 2.92 17.84
CA ARG A 39 6.48 4.03 18.77
C ARG A 39 6.97 3.73 20.19
N SER A 40 6.89 2.47 20.64
CA SER A 40 7.42 2.06 21.96
C SER A 40 8.94 2.14 22.09
N ARG A 41 9.68 2.22 20.97
CA ARG A 41 11.15 2.35 20.95
C ARG A 41 11.64 3.80 20.96
N GLY A 42 10.74 4.79 20.86
CA GLY A 42 11.09 6.21 20.86
C GLY A 42 12.10 6.57 19.74
N PRO A 43 13.10 7.43 20.01
CA PRO A 43 14.06 7.87 18.99
C PRO A 43 14.84 6.74 18.29
N LEU A 44 15.06 5.61 18.96
CA LEU A 44 15.75 4.44 18.39
C LEU A 44 14.98 3.81 17.22
N ALA A 45 13.67 4.07 17.11
CA ALA A 45 12.83 3.60 16.01
C ALA A 45 13.33 4.06 14.64
N LEU A 46 13.96 5.24 14.56
CA LEU A 46 14.45 5.81 13.30
C LEU A 46 15.58 4.97 12.67
N MET A 47 16.26 4.15 13.46
CA MET A 47 17.30 3.22 13.00
C MET A 47 16.75 1.84 12.66
N SER A 48 15.46 1.59 12.88
CA SER A 48 14.83 0.30 12.62
C SER A 48 14.62 0.08 11.13
N SER A 49 14.87 -1.16 10.67
CA SER A 49 14.48 -1.59 9.33
C SER A 49 12.98 -1.48 9.10
N ASP A 50 12.17 -1.70 10.14
CA ASP A 50 10.71 -1.51 10.06
C ASP A 50 10.33 -0.05 9.78
N TYR A 51 11.09 0.94 10.27
CA TYR A 51 10.80 2.34 9.95
C TYR A 51 10.98 2.61 8.46
N SER A 52 12.09 2.14 7.88
CA SER A 52 12.35 2.25 6.43
C SER A 52 11.32 1.47 5.61
N LEU A 53 10.90 0.29 6.07
CA LEU A 53 9.83 -0.52 5.46
C LEU A 53 8.52 0.27 5.40
N LEU A 54 8.00 0.74 6.54
CA LEU A 54 6.74 1.46 6.61
C LEU A 54 6.79 2.77 5.81
N LYS A 55 7.93 3.47 5.84
CA LYS A 55 8.16 4.65 5.00
C LYS A 55 8.09 4.28 3.51
N GLY A 56 8.68 3.16 3.10
CA GLY A 56 8.62 2.64 1.74
C GLY A 56 7.20 2.35 1.28
N GLU A 57 6.40 1.67 2.10
CA GLU A 57 4.99 1.37 1.84
C GLU A 57 4.18 2.63 1.53
N VAL A 58 4.28 3.64 2.41
CA VAL A 58 3.50 4.88 2.28
C VAL A 58 3.99 5.72 1.10
N THR A 59 5.32 5.86 0.95
CA THR A 59 5.89 6.69 -0.13
C THR A 59 5.62 6.10 -1.51
N GLY A 60 5.73 4.77 -1.65
CA GLY A 60 5.39 4.08 -2.88
C GLY A 60 3.90 4.15 -3.19
N ALA A 61 3.02 3.89 -2.22
CA ALA A 61 1.58 4.06 -2.36
C ALA A 61 1.18 5.48 -2.80
N ALA A 62 1.77 6.50 -2.16
CA ALA A 62 1.50 7.89 -2.50
C ALA A 62 1.98 8.25 -3.91
N GLN A 63 3.15 7.75 -4.33
CA GLN A 63 3.65 7.96 -5.69
C GLN A 63 2.74 7.30 -6.74
N ALA A 64 2.34 6.05 -6.50
CA ALA A 64 1.41 5.33 -7.37
C ALA A 64 0.07 6.08 -7.49
N TYR A 65 -0.49 6.52 -6.36
CA TYR A 65 -1.73 7.31 -6.34
C TYR A 65 -1.59 8.62 -7.12
N ARG A 66 -0.53 9.39 -6.89
CA ARG A 66 -0.30 10.65 -7.63
C ARG A 66 -0.10 10.41 -9.12
N SER A 67 0.54 9.30 -9.50
CA SER A 67 0.69 8.91 -10.89
C SER A 67 -0.66 8.67 -11.57
N ARG A 68 -1.53 7.91 -10.92
CA ARG A 68 -2.91 7.70 -11.37
C ARG A 68 -3.67 9.02 -11.45
N LEU A 69 -3.55 9.86 -10.43
CA LEU A 69 -4.25 11.14 -10.33
C LEU A 69 -3.90 12.09 -11.48
N ARG A 70 -2.65 12.11 -11.96
CA ARG A 70 -2.27 12.90 -13.15
C ARG A 70 -3.07 12.48 -14.40
N GLY A 71 -3.30 11.17 -14.57
CA GLY A 71 -4.17 10.67 -15.64
C GLY A 71 -5.62 11.11 -15.47
N GLU A 72 -6.15 11.03 -14.25
CA GLU A 72 -7.52 11.47 -13.95
C GLU A 72 -7.71 12.99 -14.13
N GLN A 73 -6.68 13.78 -13.81
CA GLN A 73 -6.65 15.23 -14.05
C GLN A 73 -6.68 15.55 -15.55
N ALA A 74 -5.90 14.85 -16.37
CA ALA A 74 -5.93 15.00 -17.82
C ALA A 74 -7.29 14.61 -18.41
N ALA A 75 -7.97 13.62 -17.82
CA ALA A 75 -9.34 13.23 -18.16
C ALA A 75 -10.43 14.18 -17.59
N GLY A 76 -10.05 15.21 -16.84
CA GLY A 76 -10.97 16.22 -16.29
C GLY A 76 -11.86 15.71 -15.15
N ARG A 77 -11.60 14.53 -14.57
CA ARG A 77 -12.37 13.95 -13.46
C ARG A 77 -11.46 13.37 -12.37
N PRO A 78 -10.61 14.20 -11.72
CA PRO A 78 -9.72 13.73 -10.66
C PRO A 78 -10.48 13.24 -9.42
N SER A 79 -9.99 12.17 -8.80
CA SER A 79 -10.54 11.64 -7.55
C SER A 79 -10.23 12.51 -6.33
N SER A 80 -9.20 13.36 -6.39
CA SER A 80 -8.84 14.34 -5.35
C SER A 80 -8.12 15.54 -5.97
N CYS A 81 -8.14 16.68 -5.27
CA CYS A 81 -7.58 17.95 -5.77
C CYS A 81 -6.51 18.51 -4.83
N PRO A 82 -5.39 17.78 -4.58
CA PRO A 82 -4.32 18.26 -3.73
C PRO A 82 -3.56 19.43 -4.38
N PRO A 83 -3.02 20.37 -3.60
CA PRO A 83 -2.19 21.45 -4.12
C PRO A 83 -0.94 20.90 -4.82
N ALA A 84 -0.43 21.65 -5.81
CA ALA A 84 0.83 21.33 -6.45
C ALA A 84 1.99 21.46 -5.44
N GLY A 85 2.96 20.54 -5.46
CA GLY A 85 4.14 20.60 -4.61
C GLY A 85 4.36 19.38 -3.70
N ARG A 86 4.91 19.62 -2.50
CA ARG A 86 5.39 18.58 -1.57
C ARG A 86 4.25 17.70 -1.04
N ALA A 87 4.63 16.51 -0.53
CA ALA A 87 3.71 15.55 0.07
C ALA A 87 2.91 16.25 1.20
N PRO A 88 1.57 16.31 1.10
CA PRO A 88 0.82 17.27 1.89
C PRO A 88 0.34 16.71 3.25
N PHE A 89 1.00 15.65 3.75
CA PHE A 89 0.70 14.99 5.01
C PHE A 89 1.95 14.32 5.60
N ASN A 90 1.99 14.19 6.93
CA ASN A 90 3.08 13.55 7.66
C ASN A 90 2.71 12.11 8.08
N SER A 91 3.62 11.41 8.78
CA SER A 91 3.38 10.03 9.22
C SER A 91 2.19 9.89 10.19
N ASP A 92 1.94 10.89 11.04
CA ASP A 92 0.82 10.88 11.98
C ASP A 92 -0.52 11.04 11.27
N ASP A 93 -0.60 11.83 10.19
CA ASP A 93 -1.79 11.91 9.34
C ASP A 93 -2.13 10.55 8.72
N VAL A 94 -1.11 9.83 8.25
CA VAL A 94 -1.28 8.50 7.63
C VAL A 94 -1.73 7.47 8.66
N ILE A 95 -1.07 7.40 9.82
CA ILE A 95 -1.46 6.52 10.93
C ILE A 95 -2.87 6.89 11.42
N GLY A 96 -3.18 8.19 11.52
CA GLY A 96 -4.49 8.71 11.88
C GLY A 96 -5.59 8.21 10.94
N GLN A 97 -5.41 8.37 9.63
CA GLN A 97 -6.32 7.85 8.62
C GLN A 97 -6.51 6.33 8.76
N MET A 98 -5.42 5.58 8.91
CA MET A 98 -5.46 4.12 9.06
C MET A 98 -6.24 3.68 10.31
N ARG A 99 -6.23 4.48 11.37
CA ARG A 99 -6.99 4.21 12.60
C ARG A 99 -8.49 4.49 12.45
N THR A 100 -8.92 5.23 11.44
CA THR A 100 -10.35 5.44 11.15
C THR A 100 -11.07 4.18 10.67
N TYR A 101 -10.35 3.21 10.10
CA TYR A 101 -10.94 1.94 9.68
C TYR A 101 -11.37 1.10 10.90
N PRO A 102 -12.56 0.46 10.87
CA PRO A 102 -12.97 -0.53 11.85
C PRO A 102 -11.97 -1.69 11.95
N VAL A 103 -11.76 -2.25 13.14
CA VAL A 103 -10.74 -3.29 13.39
C VAL A 103 -10.86 -4.47 12.41
N GLY A 104 -12.08 -4.95 12.16
CA GLY A 104 -12.34 -6.05 11.22
C GLY A 104 -12.02 -5.74 9.75
N ALA A 105 -12.02 -4.46 9.36
CA ALA A 105 -11.72 -4.03 7.99
C ALA A 105 -10.21 -3.81 7.75
N ARG A 106 -9.43 -3.56 8.80
CA ARG A 106 -7.99 -3.24 8.69
C ARG A 106 -7.16 -4.37 8.09
N GLY A 107 -7.57 -5.63 8.29
CA GLY A 107 -6.90 -6.80 7.69
C GLY A 107 -7.13 -6.93 6.18
N GLN A 108 -8.19 -6.31 5.66
CA GLN A 108 -8.58 -6.36 4.25
C GLN A 108 -8.31 -5.06 3.49
N THR A 109 -7.94 -4.00 4.21
CA THR A 109 -7.61 -2.70 3.63
C THR A 109 -6.10 -2.61 3.46
N THR A 110 -5.65 -2.26 2.27
CA THR A 110 -4.21 -2.05 1.99
C THR A 110 -3.77 -0.63 2.34
N VAL A 111 -2.48 -0.43 2.55
CA VAL A 111 -1.87 0.90 2.73
C VAL A 111 -2.15 1.78 1.51
N ALA A 112 -2.13 1.23 0.30
CA ALA A 112 -2.48 1.96 -0.93
C ALA A 112 -3.91 2.52 -0.89
N THR A 113 -4.89 1.70 -0.45
CA THR A 113 -6.27 2.15 -0.27
C THR A 113 -6.37 3.23 0.79
N ALA A 114 -5.70 3.05 1.94
CA ALA A 114 -5.70 4.03 3.02
C ALA A 114 -5.08 5.37 2.62
N VAL A 115 -3.98 5.36 1.87
CA VAL A 115 -3.36 6.57 1.32
C VAL A 115 -4.29 7.25 0.31
N ALA A 116 -4.93 6.50 -0.57
CA ALA A 116 -5.89 7.04 -1.53
C ALA A 116 -7.09 7.70 -0.83
N ASP A 117 -7.61 7.09 0.24
CA ASP A 117 -8.66 7.67 1.09
C ASP A 117 -8.17 8.93 1.81
N LEU A 118 -6.94 8.94 2.34
CA LEU A 118 -6.36 10.14 2.94
C LEU A 118 -6.37 11.32 1.97
N PHE A 119 -5.93 11.11 0.72
CA PHE A 119 -5.95 12.15 -0.31
C PHE A 119 -7.37 12.64 -0.60
N ARG A 120 -8.34 11.73 -0.76
CA ARG A 120 -9.74 12.09 -1.01
C ARG A 120 -10.34 12.89 0.14
N ASN A 121 -10.07 12.49 1.38
CA ASN A 121 -10.64 13.11 2.57
C ASN A 121 -10.01 14.49 2.86
N ARG A 122 -8.69 14.62 2.66
CA ARG A 122 -7.97 15.88 2.91
C ARG A 122 -8.14 16.88 1.77
N TYR A 123 -8.33 16.40 0.54
CA TYR A 123 -8.39 17.23 -0.67
C TYR A 123 -9.59 16.86 -1.55
N PRO A 124 -10.82 17.04 -1.05
CA PRO A 124 -11.99 16.90 -1.90
C PRO A 124 -11.90 17.89 -3.06
N CYS A 125 -12.25 17.45 -4.25
CA CYS A 125 -12.38 18.37 -5.36
C CYS A 125 -13.59 19.29 -5.14
N PRO A 126 -13.49 20.58 -5.47
CA PRO A 126 -14.62 21.50 -5.36
C PRO A 126 -15.80 20.97 -6.16
N ALA A 127 -17.01 21.15 -5.62
CA ALA A 127 -18.23 20.88 -6.36
C ALA A 127 -18.19 21.72 -7.65
N ARG A 128 -18.40 21.04 -8.78
CA ARG A 128 -18.38 21.66 -10.10
C ARG A 128 -19.62 22.51 -10.34
#